data_AF-A0A1B6IKL3-F1
#
_entry.id   AF-A0A1B6IKL3-F1
#
_cell.length_a   1.000
_cell.length_b   1.000
_cell.length_c   1.000
_cell.angle_alpha   90.00
_cell.angle_beta   90.00
_cell.angle_gamma   90.00
#
_symmetry.space_group_name_H-M   'P 1'
#
loop_
_entity.id
_entity.type
_entity.pdbx_description
1 polymer ?
#
loop_
_entity_poly.entity_id
_entity_poly.type
_entity_poly.pdbx_seq_one_letter_code
_entity_poly.pdbx_strand_id
1 'polypeptide(L)'
;QVIFDSTAQVGTLVMSGDRLRAQSQSNFSTVKANVCFYSGKWQYELHLESKGVMQVGWSMALGEFSPESGVGDTVYSYSFDGNRVRRWNLVTAEYGEPWQVGDVIGCTIDLDVGNMHFYRNGRDLGEAFSFIPLGPGCAYYPAVSLAYEEKLQANFGSTPFKYPISPYLPAQQPPTGAVLRAEQLFHWFQRITTANQSRPKGKAEDQSSLKQSFATTVLLFSEVLMTHLVNLLGKVYVIEACLVPFLHKIANESPDNQGLPGGRRTLWKFNFFCDVLRIFLEPDDLKELIQALCKCLLRQFNQTPDSLDYPKQTAVLEMLSDICQNNYMRRILLKQQGFLKISVPEFMDLKQMDTQALKHIVVRTWWGPTDNKALTAVDEEKRDSYLLWCWTITSKTFELQKQQESFLKLLLTEFDGNTINEATSRLHFLHMFRLFLKDNHVSGLNNQNIAPTPLPVALSYFYCLMNVLIELWKEYMWETPHVSLTLFFDGSVDYFSLDRLGGVLSHLITTFRAPLIGELGENHRILTEPPPQPPIQPQGLQIQVTTGVDGGSGVA
;
A
#
# COMPACT_ATOMS: atom_id res chain seq x y z
N GLN A 1 9.52 12.68 -19.37
CA GLN A 1 8.86 12.48 -18.06
C GLN A 1 9.29 13.60 -17.14
N VAL A 2 8.37 14.14 -16.35
CA VAL A 2 8.65 15.14 -15.32
C VAL A 2 8.89 14.43 -13.99
N ILE A 3 10.01 14.76 -13.35
CA ILE A 3 10.55 14.07 -12.16
C ILE A 3 11.41 15.05 -11.34
N PHE A 4 11.77 14.66 -10.12
CA PHE A 4 12.79 15.39 -9.36
C PHE A 4 14.17 15.29 -10.02
N ASP A 5 14.86 16.42 -10.12
CA ASP A 5 16.21 16.50 -10.67
C ASP A 5 17.26 16.28 -9.58
N SER A 6 17.74 15.04 -9.50
CA SER A 6 18.78 14.62 -8.56
C SER A 6 20.15 15.29 -8.82
N THR A 7 20.37 15.90 -9.99
CA THR A 7 21.66 16.56 -10.29
C THR A 7 21.79 17.93 -9.63
N ALA A 8 20.66 18.56 -9.29
CA ALA A 8 20.60 19.88 -8.69
C ALA A 8 20.07 19.85 -7.24
N GLN A 9 20.14 18.70 -6.57
CA GLN A 9 19.70 18.57 -5.19
C GLN A 9 20.71 19.19 -4.21
N VAL A 10 20.18 19.71 -3.10
CA VAL A 10 20.97 20.18 -1.95
C VAL A 10 20.66 19.28 -0.77
N GLY A 11 21.70 18.86 -0.04
CA GLY A 11 21.57 17.84 1.01
C GLY A 11 21.45 16.42 0.45
N THR A 12 21.21 15.46 1.34
CA THR A 12 21.12 14.04 0.98
C THR A 12 19.66 13.62 0.92
N LEU A 13 19.19 13.27 -0.28
CA LEU A 13 17.87 12.68 -0.52
C LEU A 13 17.98 11.22 -0.92
N VAL A 14 17.15 10.37 -0.32
CA VAL A 14 16.84 9.03 -0.82
C VAL A 14 15.64 9.15 -1.74
N MET A 15 15.82 8.81 -3.02
CA MET A 15 14.76 8.83 -4.01
C MET A 15 14.37 7.44 -4.47
N SER A 16 13.10 7.25 -4.83
CA SER A 16 12.66 6.06 -5.54
C SER A 16 13.25 6.00 -6.96
N GLY A 17 13.25 4.81 -7.58
CA GLY A 17 13.78 4.63 -8.94
C GLY A 17 13.08 5.46 -10.02
N ASP A 18 11.81 5.83 -9.82
CA ASP A 18 11.06 6.74 -10.69
C ASP A 18 11.31 8.23 -10.40
N ARG A 19 12.11 8.55 -9.37
CA ARG A 19 12.43 9.91 -8.90
C ARG A 19 11.20 10.78 -8.64
N LEU A 20 10.12 10.17 -8.16
CA LEU A 20 8.91 10.86 -7.73
C LEU A 20 8.73 10.84 -6.21
N ARG A 21 9.31 9.87 -5.50
CA ARG A 21 9.32 9.83 -4.03
C ARG A 21 10.67 10.33 -3.54
N ALA A 22 10.67 11.20 -2.54
CA ALA A 22 11.88 11.75 -1.94
C ALA A 22 11.76 11.70 -0.42
N GLN A 23 12.85 11.29 0.25
CA GLN A 23 13.00 11.32 1.70
C GLN A 23 14.33 11.98 2.07
N SER A 24 14.33 12.89 3.03
CA SER A 24 15.57 13.53 3.50
C SER A 24 16.38 12.64 4.45
N GLN A 25 17.70 12.68 4.28
CA GLN A 25 18.72 12.14 5.21
C GLN A 25 19.64 13.25 5.74
N SER A 26 19.21 14.51 5.63
CA SER A 26 19.93 15.68 6.14
C SER A 26 18.96 16.61 6.86
N ASN A 27 19.49 17.59 7.58
CA ASN A 27 18.67 18.55 8.33
C ASN A 27 17.60 19.20 7.47
N PHE A 28 17.95 19.61 6.25
CA PHE A 28 17.01 20.15 5.28
C PHE A 28 17.50 19.91 3.85
N SER A 29 16.85 19.00 3.11
CA SER A 29 17.26 18.68 1.74
C SER A 29 16.30 19.28 0.74
N THR A 30 16.83 19.91 -0.31
CA THR A 30 16.03 20.63 -1.33
C THR A 30 16.21 20.01 -2.71
N VAL A 31 15.12 19.88 -3.46
CA VAL A 31 15.16 19.43 -4.85
C VAL A 31 14.12 20.16 -5.71
N LYS A 32 14.50 20.46 -6.95
CA LYS A 32 13.61 21.02 -8.00
C LYS A 32 13.17 19.91 -8.95
N ALA A 33 12.02 20.05 -9.58
CA ALA A 33 11.65 19.22 -10.72
C ALA A 33 12.49 19.59 -11.96
N ASN A 34 12.60 18.68 -12.92
CA ASN A 34 13.32 18.89 -14.17
C ASN A 34 12.52 19.70 -15.23
N VAL A 35 11.52 20.47 -14.80
CA VAL A 35 10.66 21.31 -15.65
C VAL A 35 10.46 22.67 -15.00
N CYS A 36 10.31 23.71 -15.83
CA CYS A 36 9.92 25.04 -15.38
C CYS A 36 8.85 25.65 -16.29
N PHE A 37 8.18 26.67 -15.77
CA PHE A 37 7.11 27.38 -16.45
C PHE A 37 7.35 28.89 -16.39
N TYR A 38 7.04 29.58 -17.49
CA TYR A 38 7.22 31.03 -17.65
C TYR A 38 5.95 31.76 -18.13
N SER A 39 4.86 31.02 -18.40
CA SER A 39 3.55 31.55 -18.83
C SER A 39 2.45 30.52 -18.57
N GLY A 40 1.19 30.93 -18.46
CA GLY A 40 0.05 30.04 -18.27
C GLY A 40 -0.16 29.57 -16.83
N LYS A 41 -1.03 28.58 -16.66
CA LYS A 41 -1.54 28.14 -15.35
C LYS A 41 -1.17 26.69 -15.11
N TRP A 42 -0.42 26.43 -14.05
CA TRP A 42 0.16 25.11 -13.79
C TRP A 42 -0.16 24.57 -12.41
N GLN A 43 -0.33 23.25 -12.32
CA GLN A 43 -0.56 22.51 -11.09
C GLN A 43 0.36 21.29 -11.02
N TYR A 44 0.78 20.96 -9.80
CA TYR A 44 1.24 19.62 -9.44
C TYR A 44 0.70 19.23 -8.06
N GLU A 45 0.72 17.93 -7.75
CA GLU A 45 0.29 17.41 -6.45
C GLU A 45 1.46 16.78 -5.69
N LEU A 46 1.42 16.88 -4.37
CA LEU A 46 2.33 16.20 -3.46
C LEU A 46 1.52 15.35 -2.49
N HIS A 47 1.77 14.05 -2.48
CA HIS A 47 1.22 13.11 -1.51
C HIS A 47 2.16 13.06 -0.29
N LEU A 48 1.66 13.47 0.87
CA LEU A 48 2.44 13.49 2.09
C LEU A 48 2.53 12.10 2.71
N GLU A 49 3.73 11.63 2.98
CA GLU A 49 3.98 10.34 3.63
C GLU A 49 4.54 10.50 5.05
N SER A 50 4.89 11.73 5.40
CA SER A 50 5.18 12.22 6.74
C SER A 50 4.49 13.58 6.92
N LYS A 51 4.56 14.18 8.11
CA LYS A 51 3.83 15.42 8.43
C LYS A 51 4.65 16.46 9.18
N GLY A 52 5.96 16.27 9.31
CA GLY A 52 6.83 17.23 9.97
C GLY A 52 7.18 18.40 9.06
N VAL A 53 8.33 19.01 9.33
CA VAL A 53 8.73 20.27 8.68
C VAL A 53 9.12 20.03 7.23
N MET A 54 8.31 20.54 6.31
CA MET A 54 8.57 20.54 4.88
C MET A 54 8.15 21.90 4.32
N GLN A 55 8.84 22.37 3.29
CA GLN A 55 8.47 23.57 2.54
C GLN A 55 8.24 23.17 1.09
N VAL A 56 7.01 23.32 0.61
CA VAL A 56 6.61 22.90 -0.74
C VAL A 56 6.13 24.09 -1.56
N GLY A 57 6.57 24.20 -2.81
CA GLY A 57 6.14 25.29 -3.69
C GLY A 57 7.02 25.48 -4.90
N TRP A 58 7.36 26.73 -5.19
CA TRP A 58 7.97 27.13 -6.45
C TRP A 58 9.31 27.83 -6.23
N SER A 59 10.28 27.57 -7.10
CA SER A 59 11.58 28.24 -7.06
C SER A 59 12.00 28.66 -8.45
N MET A 60 12.56 29.86 -8.58
CA MET A 60 13.21 30.29 -9.81
C MET A 60 14.60 29.64 -9.95
N ALA A 61 15.19 29.70 -11.14
CA ALA A 61 16.52 29.17 -11.40
C ALA A 61 17.58 29.75 -10.44
N LEU A 62 17.48 31.05 -10.13
CA LEU A 62 18.38 31.81 -9.24
C LEU A 62 18.21 31.49 -7.74
N GLY A 63 17.24 30.66 -7.36
CA GLY A 63 17.10 30.23 -5.96
C GLY A 63 18.26 29.32 -5.55
N GLU A 64 19.10 29.82 -4.65
CA GLU A 64 20.22 29.11 -4.01
C GLU A 64 19.79 28.56 -2.64
N PHE A 65 20.11 27.29 -2.37
CA PHE A 65 19.68 26.60 -1.16
C PHE A 65 20.88 26.00 -0.41
N SER A 66 20.71 25.78 0.89
CA SER A 66 21.67 25.09 1.75
C SER A 66 20.95 24.09 2.65
N PRO A 67 21.68 23.22 3.39
CA PRO A 67 21.07 22.36 4.41
C PRO A 67 20.36 23.09 5.57
N GLU A 68 20.38 24.42 5.58
CA GLU A 68 19.76 25.32 6.56
C GLU A 68 18.80 26.33 5.91
N SER A 69 18.69 26.33 4.57
CA SER A 69 17.89 27.27 3.78
C SER A 69 17.21 26.56 2.61
N GLY A 70 15.88 26.48 2.64
CA GLY A 70 15.08 25.77 1.65
C GLY A 70 14.18 26.66 0.80
N VAL A 71 13.22 26.02 0.13
CA VAL A 71 12.25 26.70 -0.73
C VAL A 71 11.43 27.66 0.12
N GLY A 72 11.41 28.93 -0.25
CA GLY A 72 10.75 29.99 0.50
C GLY A 72 11.69 30.78 1.41
N ASP A 73 12.94 30.35 1.61
CA ASP A 73 13.93 31.10 2.40
C ASP A 73 14.75 32.10 1.55
N THR A 74 14.50 32.14 0.24
CA THR A 74 15.12 33.11 -0.68
C THR A 74 14.07 34.00 -1.34
N VAL A 75 14.50 35.18 -1.80
CA VAL A 75 13.64 36.09 -2.59
C VAL A 75 13.13 35.46 -3.90
N TYR A 76 13.82 34.43 -4.39
CA TYR A 76 13.53 33.74 -5.64
C TYR A 76 12.70 32.46 -5.45
N SER A 77 12.14 32.22 -4.28
CA SER A 77 11.36 31.01 -4.00
C SER A 77 10.21 31.25 -3.03
N TYR A 78 9.17 30.45 -3.17
CA TYR A 78 7.87 30.62 -2.52
C TYR A 78 7.39 29.26 -2.04
N SER A 79 7.03 29.13 -0.77
CA SER A 79 6.57 27.84 -0.23
C SER A 79 5.48 27.95 0.81
N PHE A 80 4.84 26.81 1.02
CA PHE A 80 3.93 26.52 2.12
C PHE A 80 4.52 25.40 3.00
N ASP A 81 4.48 25.60 4.31
CA ASP A 81 4.79 24.62 5.35
C ASP A 81 3.55 24.38 6.19
N GLY A 82 2.88 23.25 5.98
CA GLY A 82 1.66 22.88 6.69
C GLY A 82 1.90 22.31 8.09
N ASN A 83 3.14 21.99 8.48
CA ASN A 83 3.44 21.64 9.87
C ASN A 83 3.53 22.91 10.72
N ARG A 84 4.12 23.97 10.17
CA ARG A 84 4.22 25.29 10.83
C ARG A 84 3.04 26.22 10.50
N VAL A 85 2.16 25.82 9.59
CA VAL A 85 0.97 26.57 9.12
C VAL A 85 1.36 27.97 8.61
N ARG A 86 2.38 27.99 7.75
CA ARG A 86 3.03 29.23 7.31
C ARG A 86 3.38 29.20 5.83
N ARG A 87 3.30 30.36 5.20
CA ARG A 87 3.91 30.62 3.88
C ARG A 87 5.26 31.30 4.05
N TRP A 88 6.18 31.07 3.10
CA TRP A 88 7.55 31.58 3.13
C TRP A 88 7.97 32.17 1.79
N ASN A 89 8.51 33.39 1.80
CA ASN A 89 9.27 34.03 0.72
C ASN A 89 10.22 35.05 1.36
N LEU A 90 11.40 34.61 1.78
CA LEU A 90 12.36 35.28 2.69
C LEU A 90 11.80 35.57 4.09
N VAL A 91 10.56 36.05 4.18
CA VAL A 91 9.81 36.29 5.41
C VAL A 91 8.65 35.29 5.49
N THR A 92 8.27 34.95 6.71
CA THR A 92 7.17 34.02 7.00
C THR A 92 5.90 34.73 7.47
N ALA A 93 4.74 34.23 7.05
CA ALA A 93 3.43 34.66 7.54
C ALA A 93 2.50 33.45 7.78
N GLU A 94 1.53 33.58 8.69
CA GLU A 94 0.51 32.55 8.89
C GLU A 94 -0.29 32.33 7.61
N TYR A 95 -0.49 31.07 7.24
CA TYR A 95 -1.22 30.69 6.03
C TYR A 95 -1.64 29.22 6.07
N GLY A 96 -2.84 28.94 5.55
CA GLY A 96 -3.35 27.58 5.39
C GLY A 96 -3.77 26.92 6.70
N GLU A 97 -3.62 25.60 6.75
CA GLU A 97 -4.01 24.78 7.90
C GLU A 97 -3.01 23.64 8.14
N PRO A 98 -3.03 22.99 9.32
CA PRO A 98 -2.20 21.82 9.61
C PRO A 98 -2.44 20.68 8.61
N TRP A 99 -1.37 20.12 8.06
CA TRP A 99 -1.44 18.90 7.27
C TRP A 99 -1.28 17.64 8.12
N GLN A 100 -1.54 16.49 7.51
CA GLN A 100 -1.34 15.17 8.09
C GLN A 100 -0.85 14.17 7.03
N VAL A 101 -0.37 13.02 7.51
CA VAL A 101 0.06 11.92 6.64
C VAL A 101 -1.12 11.46 5.79
N GLY A 102 -0.91 11.28 4.49
CA GLY A 102 -1.95 10.89 3.54
C GLY A 102 -2.69 12.06 2.90
N ASP A 103 -2.42 13.31 3.29
CA ASP A 103 -2.94 14.46 2.57
C ASP A 103 -2.32 14.60 1.17
N VAL A 104 -3.10 15.18 0.26
CA VAL A 104 -2.64 15.62 -1.05
C VAL A 104 -2.60 17.14 -1.07
N ILE A 105 -1.40 17.69 -1.24
CA ILE A 105 -1.18 19.13 -1.37
C ILE A 105 -1.12 19.49 -2.85
N GLY A 106 -2.10 20.26 -3.33
CA GLY A 106 -2.09 20.83 -4.67
C GLY A 106 -1.34 22.16 -4.66
N CYS A 107 -0.34 22.29 -5.52
CA CYS A 107 0.43 23.52 -5.68
C CYS A 107 0.10 24.13 -7.03
N THR A 108 -0.42 25.35 -7.05
CA THR A 108 -0.82 26.05 -8.28
C THR A 108 -0.05 27.36 -8.46
N ILE A 109 0.18 27.73 -9.70
CA ILE A 109 0.77 29.00 -10.10
C ILE A 109 0.06 29.53 -11.34
N ASP A 110 -0.39 30.78 -11.27
CA ASP A 110 -0.95 31.53 -12.39
C ASP A 110 0.08 32.55 -12.85
N LEU A 111 0.76 32.26 -13.94
CA LEU A 111 1.78 33.13 -14.52
C LEU A 111 1.18 34.19 -15.45
N ASP A 112 -0.13 34.17 -15.67
CA ASP A 112 -0.83 35.20 -16.46
C ASP A 112 -1.15 36.43 -15.60
N VAL A 113 -1.51 36.22 -14.32
CA VAL A 113 -1.79 37.30 -13.36
C VAL A 113 -0.76 37.40 -12.22
N GLY A 114 0.11 36.41 -12.07
CA GLY A 114 1.19 36.41 -11.10
C GLY A 114 0.74 36.09 -9.67
N ASN A 115 0.00 35.01 -9.48
CA ASN A 115 -0.36 34.53 -8.14
C ASN A 115 -0.10 33.03 -7.93
N MET A 116 -0.13 32.61 -6.67
CA MET A 116 0.04 31.22 -6.25
C MET A 116 -0.99 30.86 -5.19
N HIS A 117 -1.58 29.68 -5.32
CA HIS A 117 -2.49 29.09 -4.34
C HIS A 117 -2.02 27.69 -3.97
N PHE A 118 -2.30 27.29 -2.73
CA PHE A 118 -2.13 25.92 -2.26
C PHE A 118 -3.48 25.32 -1.89
N TYR A 119 -3.63 24.02 -2.11
CA TYR A 119 -4.85 23.27 -1.86
C TYR A 119 -4.52 22.09 -0.94
N ARG A 120 -5.40 21.79 0.00
CA ARG A 120 -5.32 20.57 0.83
C ARG A 120 -6.51 19.68 0.53
N ASN A 121 -6.26 18.49 0.00
CA ASN A 121 -7.30 17.55 -0.42
C ASN A 121 -8.37 18.20 -1.33
N GLY A 122 -7.92 19.07 -2.24
CA GLY A 122 -8.78 19.81 -3.17
C GLY A 122 -9.46 21.06 -2.61
N ARG A 123 -9.37 21.34 -1.30
CA ARG A 123 -9.86 22.58 -0.70
C ARG A 123 -8.83 23.70 -0.85
N ASP A 124 -9.26 24.84 -1.38
CA ASP A 124 -8.43 26.04 -1.51
C ASP A 124 -8.06 26.60 -0.14
N LEU A 125 -6.77 26.86 0.08
CA LEU A 125 -6.27 27.45 1.32
C LEU A 125 -6.18 28.99 1.25
N GLY A 126 -6.61 29.58 0.12
CA GLY A 126 -6.58 31.02 -0.14
C GLY A 126 -5.37 31.45 -0.95
N GLU A 127 -5.29 32.75 -1.26
CA GLU A 127 -4.15 33.30 -1.99
C GLU A 127 -2.89 33.27 -1.13
N ALA A 128 -1.89 32.48 -1.55
CA ALA A 128 -0.62 32.35 -0.86
C ALA A 128 0.34 33.48 -1.25
N PHE A 129 0.40 33.86 -2.52
CA PHE A 129 1.26 34.93 -2.99
C PHE A 129 0.59 35.64 -4.16
N SER A 130 0.70 36.97 -4.22
CA SER A 130 0.30 37.81 -5.34
C SER A 130 1.46 38.68 -5.81
N PHE A 131 1.37 39.15 -7.05
CA PHE A 131 2.39 39.97 -7.70
C PHE A 131 3.78 39.31 -7.76
N ILE A 132 3.82 38.00 -8.01
CA ILE A 132 5.10 37.30 -8.22
C ILE A 132 5.80 37.86 -9.49
N PRO A 133 7.14 37.90 -9.54
CA PRO A 133 7.87 38.38 -10.71
C PRO A 133 7.49 37.67 -12.02
N LEU A 134 7.12 38.45 -13.04
CA LEU A 134 6.79 37.96 -14.38
C LEU A 134 7.73 38.56 -15.43
N GLY A 135 7.86 37.88 -16.56
CA GLY A 135 8.59 38.37 -17.73
C GLY A 135 9.93 37.67 -17.98
N PRO A 136 10.78 38.23 -18.85
CA PRO A 136 12.03 37.60 -19.26
C PRO A 136 12.93 37.28 -18.06
N GLY A 137 13.44 36.04 -18.01
CA GLY A 137 14.25 35.54 -16.90
C GLY A 137 13.45 35.00 -15.71
N CYS A 138 12.12 35.13 -15.70
CA CYS A 138 11.27 34.58 -14.66
C CYS A 138 10.68 33.23 -15.10
N ALA A 139 11.30 32.14 -14.66
CA ALA A 139 10.81 30.78 -14.85
C ALA A 139 10.77 30.05 -13.51
N TYR A 140 9.66 29.36 -13.24
CA TYR A 140 9.37 28.73 -11.95
C TYR A 140 9.38 27.22 -12.05
N TYR A 141 10.17 26.58 -11.19
CA TYR A 141 10.29 25.13 -11.05
C TYR A 141 9.48 24.69 -9.83
N PRO A 142 8.70 23.60 -9.92
CA PRO A 142 8.23 22.89 -8.73
C PRO A 142 9.42 22.52 -7.84
N ALA A 143 9.34 22.80 -6.56
CA ALA A 143 10.43 22.58 -5.62
C ALA A 143 9.91 22.18 -4.24
N VAL A 144 10.70 21.36 -3.55
CA VAL A 144 10.41 20.92 -2.18
C VAL A 144 11.67 20.95 -1.34
N SER A 145 11.54 21.31 -0.07
CA SER A 145 12.56 21.13 0.97
C SER A 145 12.00 20.29 2.10
N LEU A 146 12.75 19.27 2.51
CA LEU A 146 12.32 18.24 3.46
C LEU A 146 13.28 18.20 4.65
N ALA A 147 12.75 18.31 5.87
CA ALA A 147 13.55 18.07 7.07
C ALA A 147 13.95 16.60 7.20
N TYR A 148 14.91 16.30 8.08
CA TYR A 148 15.39 14.94 8.34
C TYR A 148 14.23 13.95 8.52
N GLU A 149 14.30 12.80 7.84
CA GLU A 149 13.29 11.74 7.76
C GLU A 149 11.95 12.09 7.09
N GLU A 150 11.69 13.36 6.79
CA GLU A 150 10.48 13.76 6.09
C GLU A 150 10.47 13.27 4.64
N LYS A 151 9.29 12.85 4.18
CA LYS A 151 9.09 12.17 2.91
C LYS A 151 7.75 12.49 2.27
N LEU A 152 7.78 12.58 0.94
CA LEU A 152 6.61 12.78 0.11
C LEU A 152 6.77 12.10 -1.26
N GLN A 153 5.66 12.01 -1.98
CA GLN A 153 5.63 11.59 -3.37
C GLN A 153 5.00 12.68 -4.25
N ALA A 154 5.70 13.12 -5.28
CA ALA A 154 5.19 14.05 -6.26
C ALA A 154 4.38 13.34 -7.35
N ASN A 155 3.28 13.96 -7.72
CA ASN A 155 2.56 13.70 -8.95
C ASN A 155 2.60 14.98 -9.80
N PHE A 156 3.50 15.02 -10.77
CA PHE A 156 3.55 16.09 -11.76
C PHE A 156 2.53 15.90 -12.89
N GLY A 157 1.76 14.79 -12.89
CA GLY A 157 0.89 14.36 -13.99
C GLY A 157 1.30 13.01 -14.59
N SER A 158 2.20 12.28 -13.92
CA SER A 158 2.56 10.89 -14.26
C SER A 158 1.41 9.91 -13.98
N THR A 159 0.48 10.30 -13.11
CA THR A 159 -0.80 9.64 -12.84
C THR A 159 -1.92 10.67 -12.80
N PRO A 160 -3.20 10.27 -12.98
CA PRO A 160 -4.33 11.19 -12.82
C PRO A 160 -4.25 11.95 -11.49
N PHE A 161 -4.48 13.26 -11.53
CA PHE A 161 -4.60 14.06 -10.30
C PHE A 161 -5.80 13.61 -9.48
N LYS A 162 -5.65 13.66 -8.16
CA LYS A 162 -6.75 13.38 -7.25
C LYS A 162 -7.70 14.56 -7.13
N TYR A 163 -7.16 15.77 -7.17
CA TYR A 163 -7.86 17.02 -7.05
C TYR A 163 -7.40 18.00 -8.16
N PRO A 164 -7.75 17.74 -9.43
CA PRO A 164 -7.44 18.67 -10.52
C PRO A 164 -8.18 20.00 -10.32
N ILE A 165 -7.47 21.12 -10.39
CA ILE A 165 -8.02 22.47 -10.22
C ILE A 165 -8.13 23.14 -11.58
N SER A 166 -9.36 23.39 -12.05
CA SER A 166 -9.57 24.15 -13.29
C SER A 166 -9.31 25.64 -13.04
N PRO A 167 -8.61 26.37 -13.94
CA PRO A 167 -8.14 25.98 -15.27
C PRO A 167 -6.65 25.58 -15.34
N TYR A 168 -6.04 25.13 -14.25
CA TYR A 168 -4.61 24.80 -14.19
C TYR A 168 -4.29 23.47 -14.91
N LEU A 169 -3.19 23.46 -15.66
CA LEU A 169 -2.71 22.28 -16.37
C LEU A 169 -1.67 21.52 -15.55
N PRO A 170 -1.60 20.18 -15.67
CA PRO A 170 -0.56 19.40 -15.02
C PRO A 170 0.82 19.72 -15.59
N ALA A 171 1.84 19.71 -14.73
CA ALA A 171 3.23 19.90 -15.13
C ALA A 171 3.71 18.89 -16.20
N GLN A 172 3.16 17.66 -16.17
CA GLN A 172 3.28 16.63 -17.19
C GLN A 172 1.90 16.38 -17.81
N GLN A 173 1.79 16.56 -19.13
CA GLN A 173 0.53 16.35 -19.82
C GLN A 173 0.04 14.89 -19.77
N PRO A 174 -1.27 14.64 -19.60
CA PRO A 174 -1.84 13.31 -19.67
C PRO A 174 -1.61 12.65 -21.03
N PRO A 175 -1.44 11.31 -21.10
CA PRO A 175 -1.35 10.59 -22.35
C PRO A 175 -2.75 10.38 -22.96
N THR A 176 -3.47 11.45 -23.30
CA THR A 176 -4.90 11.44 -23.70
C THR A 176 -5.21 10.42 -24.80
N GLY A 177 -4.36 10.30 -25.82
CA GLY A 177 -4.55 9.31 -26.89
C GLY A 177 -4.45 7.85 -26.42
N ALA A 178 -3.62 7.57 -25.40
CA ALA A 178 -3.52 6.24 -24.82
C ALA A 178 -4.74 5.92 -23.93
N VAL A 179 -5.22 6.91 -23.18
CA VAL A 179 -6.43 6.80 -22.34
C VAL A 179 -7.66 6.50 -23.21
N LEU A 180 -7.92 7.31 -24.23
CA LEU A 180 -9.06 7.12 -25.14
C LEU A 180 -9.03 5.75 -25.83
N ARG A 181 -7.84 5.30 -26.25
CA ARG A 181 -7.67 3.98 -26.87
C ARG A 181 -7.94 2.86 -25.86
N ALA A 182 -7.45 2.98 -24.62
CA ALA A 182 -7.69 1.99 -23.58
C ALA A 182 -9.18 1.89 -23.22
N GLU A 183 -9.87 3.02 -23.07
CA GLU A 183 -11.31 3.06 -22.80
C GLU A 183 -12.13 2.36 -23.89
N GLN A 184 -11.80 2.59 -25.17
CA GLN A 184 -12.44 1.90 -26.29
C GLN A 184 -12.18 0.38 -26.26
N LEU A 185 -10.95 -0.04 -25.98
CA LEU A 185 -10.60 -1.46 -25.86
C LEU A 185 -11.34 -2.13 -24.70
N PHE A 186 -11.39 -1.50 -23.52
CA PHE A 186 -12.16 -2.02 -22.38
C PHE A 186 -13.66 -2.09 -22.67
N HIS A 187 -14.21 -1.11 -23.39
CA HIS A 187 -15.59 -1.15 -23.85
C HIS A 187 -15.86 -2.35 -24.78
N TRP A 188 -14.97 -2.63 -25.75
CA TRP A 188 -15.10 -3.80 -26.61
C TRP A 188 -14.94 -5.12 -25.84
N PHE A 189 -14.03 -5.18 -24.86
CA PHE A 189 -13.88 -6.35 -24.00
C PHE A 189 -15.17 -6.64 -23.23
N GLN A 190 -15.83 -5.61 -22.72
CA GLN A 190 -17.10 -5.74 -22.02
C GLN A 190 -18.17 -6.37 -22.94
N ARG A 191 -18.22 -5.97 -24.22
CA ARG A 191 -19.14 -6.58 -25.22
C ARG A 191 -18.83 -8.06 -25.48
N ILE A 192 -17.55 -8.43 -25.58
CA ILE A 192 -17.12 -9.83 -25.71
C ILE A 192 -17.57 -10.64 -24.49
N THR A 193 -17.41 -10.08 -23.30
CA THR A 193 -17.79 -10.72 -22.04
C THR A 193 -19.30 -10.96 -21.97
N THR A 194 -20.11 -9.97 -22.35
CA THR A 194 -21.58 -10.12 -22.44
C THR A 194 -21.99 -11.15 -23.48
N ALA A 195 -21.34 -11.18 -24.65
CA ALA A 195 -21.59 -12.24 -25.64
C ALA A 195 -21.26 -13.63 -25.07
N ASN A 196 -20.16 -13.76 -24.31
CA ASN A 196 -19.79 -15.02 -23.67
C ASN A 196 -20.86 -15.55 -22.71
N GLN A 197 -21.63 -14.69 -22.05
CA GLN A 197 -22.75 -15.11 -21.20
C GLN A 197 -23.91 -15.74 -21.98
N SER A 198 -24.17 -15.23 -23.18
CA SER A 198 -25.28 -15.69 -24.03
C SER A 198 -25.02 -17.06 -24.67
N ARG A 199 -23.93 -17.73 -24.30
CA ARG A 199 -23.55 -19.06 -24.78
C ARG A 199 -24.69 -20.08 -24.53
N PRO A 200 -25.07 -20.90 -25.52
CA PRO A 200 -26.11 -21.91 -25.35
C PRO A 200 -25.73 -22.89 -24.23
N LYS A 201 -26.58 -23.02 -23.19
CA LYS A 201 -26.33 -23.91 -22.03
C LYS A 201 -26.87 -25.35 -22.18
N GLY A 202 -27.33 -25.75 -23.38
CA GLY A 202 -28.00 -27.05 -23.61
C GLY A 202 -27.09 -28.28 -23.48
N LYS A 203 -27.60 -29.42 -23.01
CA LYS A 203 -26.84 -30.67 -22.73
C LYS A 203 -26.63 -31.62 -23.94
N ALA A 204 -27.09 -31.27 -25.15
CA ALA A 204 -27.06 -32.19 -26.29
C ALA A 204 -25.66 -32.35 -26.93
N GLU A 205 -25.30 -33.57 -27.32
CA GLU A 205 -24.02 -33.94 -27.97
C GLU A 205 -23.77 -33.15 -29.28
N ASP A 206 -24.82 -32.83 -30.04
CA ASP A 206 -24.76 -32.00 -31.26
C ASP A 206 -24.39 -30.51 -31.01
N GLN A 207 -24.51 -30.02 -29.78
CA GLN A 207 -24.13 -28.64 -29.44
C GLN A 207 -22.69 -28.51 -28.90
N SER A 208 -21.97 -29.62 -28.73
CA SER A 208 -20.59 -29.61 -28.23
C SER A 208 -19.63 -28.89 -29.19
N SER A 209 -19.74 -29.17 -30.49
CA SER A 209 -18.97 -28.53 -31.56
C SER A 209 -19.27 -27.02 -31.68
N LEU A 210 -20.55 -26.64 -31.63
CA LEU A 210 -21.00 -25.24 -31.65
C LEU A 210 -20.50 -24.46 -30.41
N LYS A 211 -20.55 -25.09 -29.23
CA LYS A 211 -20.01 -24.50 -28.00
C LYS A 211 -18.50 -24.29 -28.09
N GLN A 212 -17.77 -25.24 -28.66
CA GLN A 212 -16.33 -25.14 -28.83
C GLN A 212 -15.98 -24.05 -29.85
N SER A 213 -16.68 -24.01 -30.99
CA SER A 213 -16.58 -22.95 -32.01
C SER A 213 -16.84 -21.55 -31.44
N PHE A 214 -17.87 -21.40 -30.59
CA PHE A 214 -18.16 -20.12 -29.93
C PHE A 214 -17.08 -19.71 -28.93
N ALA A 215 -16.58 -20.64 -28.12
CA ALA A 215 -15.49 -20.37 -27.18
C ALA A 215 -14.20 -19.97 -27.93
N THR A 216 -13.87 -20.66 -29.02
CA THR A 216 -12.75 -20.30 -29.90
C THR A 216 -12.94 -18.90 -30.48
N THR A 217 -14.14 -18.56 -30.92
CA THR A 217 -14.44 -17.21 -31.45
C THR A 217 -14.22 -16.12 -30.39
N VAL A 218 -14.71 -16.33 -29.16
CA VAL A 218 -14.49 -15.42 -28.04
C VAL A 218 -12.99 -15.23 -27.75
N LEU A 219 -12.21 -16.32 -27.78
CA LEU A 219 -10.76 -16.25 -27.56
C LEU A 219 -10.04 -15.52 -28.70
N LEU A 220 -10.42 -15.74 -29.97
CA LEU A 220 -9.83 -15.04 -31.11
C LEU A 220 -10.07 -13.52 -31.04
N PHE A 221 -11.29 -13.09 -30.70
CA PHE A 221 -11.56 -11.67 -30.49
C PHE A 221 -10.81 -11.11 -29.27
N SER A 222 -10.64 -11.92 -28.22
CA SER A 222 -9.86 -11.52 -27.05
C SER A 222 -8.39 -11.35 -27.41
N GLU A 223 -7.81 -12.25 -28.21
CA GLU A 223 -6.43 -12.18 -28.69
C GLU A 223 -6.18 -10.86 -29.44
N VAL A 224 -7.01 -10.53 -30.44
CA VAL A 224 -6.91 -9.29 -31.21
C VAL A 224 -6.97 -8.06 -30.31
N LEU A 225 -7.89 -8.07 -29.33
CA LEU A 225 -8.01 -6.99 -28.36
C LEU A 225 -6.75 -6.88 -27.49
N MET A 226 -6.26 -8.01 -26.99
CA MET A 226 -5.08 -8.07 -26.14
C MET A 226 -3.81 -7.60 -26.86
N THR A 227 -3.64 -7.88 -28.16
CA THR A 227 -2.52 -7.36 -28.97
C THR A 227 -2.41 -5.83 -28.90
N HIS A 228 -3.54 -5.13 -28.79
CA HIS A 228 -3.57 -3.67 -28.65
C HIS A 228 -3.54 -3.20 -27.19
N LEU A 229 -4.13 -3.96 -26.26
CA LEU A 229 -4.25 -3.57 -24.86
C LEU A 229 -2.94 -3.73 -24.08
N VAL A 230 -2.14 -4.78 -24.33
CA VAL A 230 -0.90 -5.08 -23.58
C VAL A 230 0.05 -3.86 -23.54
N ASN A 231 0.27 -3.21 -24.68
CA ASN A 231 1.14 -2.02 -24.79
C ASN A 231 0.64 -0.81 -23.98
N LEU A 232 -0.64 -0.79 -23.61
CA LEU A 232 -1.24 0.27 -22.79
C LEU A 232 -1.20 -0.09 -21.30
N LEU A 233 -1.25 -1.39 -20.97
CA LEU A 233 -1.23 -1.89 -19.59
C LEU A 233 0.12 -1.67 -18.89
N GLY A 234 1.21 -1.43 -19.63
CA GLY A 234 2.49 -1.00 -19.05
C GLY A 234 2.52 0.46 -18.57
N LYS A 235 1.48 1.27 -18.87
CA LYS A 235 1.43 2.69 -18.51
C LYS A 235 0.65 2.89 -17.21
N VAL A 236 1.34 3.28 -16.14
CA VAL A 236 0.71 3.53 -14.81
C VAL A 236 -0.48 4.49 -14.90
N TYR A 237 -0.39 5.52 -15.74
CA TYR A 237 -1.51 6.44 -15.97
C TYR A 237 -2.77 5.71 -16.51
N VAL A 238 -2.61 4.80 -17.47
CA VAL A 238 -3.73 4.02 -18.03
C VAL A 238 -4.26 3.00 -17.03
N ILE A 239 -3.38 2.39 -16.24
CA ILE A 239 -3.80 1.48 -15.17
C ILE A 239 -4.75 2.21 -14.22
N GLU A 240 -4.36 3.39 -13.75
CA GLU A 240 -5.12 4.15 -12.77
C GLU A 240 -6.36 4.82 -13.35
N ALA A 241 -6.26 5.41 -14.55
CA ALA A 241 -7.38 6.12 -15.19
C ALA A 241 -8.43 5.17 -15.79
N CYS A 242 -8.02 3.99 -16.25
CA CYS A 242 -8.87 3.14 -17.09
C CYS A 242 -9.04 1.73 -16.50
N LEU A 243 -7.95 1.03 -16.18
CA LEU A 243 -8.03 -0.36 -15.73
C LEU A 243 -8.70 -0.49 -14.36
N VAL A 244 -8.32 0.32 -13.37
CA VAL A 244 -8.90 0.26 -12.02
C VAL A 244 -10.42 0.51 -12.05
N PRO A 245 -10.94 1.59 -12.68
CA PRO A 245 -12.37 1.78 -12.84
C PRO A 245 -13.06 0.65 -13.60
N PHE A 246 -12.42 0.12 -14.66
CA PHE A 246 -12.96 -0.99 -15.43
C PHE A 246 -13.10 -2.27 -14.60
N LEU A 247 -12.08 -2.63 -13.80
CA LEU A 247 -12.12 -3.77 -12.89
C LEU A 247 -13.26 -3.65 -11.88
N HIS A 248 -13.45 -2.45 -11.31
CA HIS A 248 -14.50 -2.17 -10.35
C HIS A 248 -15.89 -2.32 -11.00
N LYS A 249 -16.03 -1.81 -12.22
CA LYS A 249 -17.25 -1.94 -13.03
C LYS A 249 -17.61 -3.40 -13.29
N ILE A 250 -16.68 -4.21 -13.79
CA ILE A 250 -16.99 -5.62 -14.13
C ILE A 250 -17.21 -6.49 -12.90
N ALA A 251 -16.58 -6.17 -11.76
CA ALA A 251 -16.85 -6.82 -10.49
C ALA A 251 -18.30 -6.57 -10.03
N ASN A 252 -18.74 -5.31 -10.08
CA ASN A 252 -20.07 -4.90 -9.63
C ASN A 252 -21.22 -5.26 -10.60
N GLU A 253 -20.94 -5.44 -11.89
CA GLU A 253 -21.94 -5.88 -12.88
C GLU A 253 -22.22 -7.39 -12.85
N SER A 254 -21.52 -8.16 -12.02
CA SER A 254 -21.78 -9.58 -11.88
C SER A 254 -22.89 -9.80 -10.83
N PRO A 255 -23.99 -10.50 -11.15
CA PRO A 255 -25.14 -10.59 -10.24
C PRO A 255 -24.77 -11.28 -8.92
N ASP A 256 -25.32 -10.77 -7.83
CA ASP A 256 -25.35 -11.48 -6.56
C ASP A 256 -26.24 -12.71 -6.72
N ASN A 257 -25.67 -13.90 -6.63
CA ASN A 257 -26.46 -15.09 -6.39
C ASN A 257 -26.94 -15.01 -4.93
N GLN A 258 -28.13 -14.44 -4.71
CA GLN A 258 -28.83 -14.34 -3.42
C GLN A 258 -29.17 -15.72 -2.77
N GLY A 259 -28.44 -16.80 -3.07
CA GLY A 259 -28.75 -18.16 -2.63
C GLY A 259 -27.58 -19.09 -2.35
N LEU A 260 -26.32 -18.63 -2.36
CA LEU A 260 -25.18 -19.43 -1.92
C LEU A 260 -24.85 -19.15 -0.44
N PRO A 261 -24.60 -20.19 0.39
CA PRO A 261 -24.17 -19.98 1.77
C PRO A 261 -22.85 -19.21 1.78
N GLY A 262 -22.79 -18.07 2.47
CA GLY A 262 -21.57 -17.26 2.62
C GLY A 262 -21.48 -16.01 1.74
N GLY A 263 -22.54 -15.61 1.01
CA GLY A 263 -22.67 -14.25 0.46
C GLY A 263 -21.59 -13.82 -0.55
N ARG A 264 -20.84 -14.75 -1.15
CA ARG A 264 -19.76 -14.41 -2.09
C ARG A 264 -20.34 -13.96 -3.43
N ARG A 265 -19.93 -12.76 -3.88
CA ARG A 265 -20.24 -12.23 -5.21
C ARG A 265 -19.76 -13.19 -6.29
N THR A 266 -20.57 -13.42 -7.33
CA THR A 266 -20.13 -14.26 -8.45
C THR A 266 -19.26 -13.44 -9.40
N LEU A 267 -17.96 -13.33 -9.14
CA LEU A 267 -17.02 -12.49 -9.91
C LEU A 267 -16.70 -13.01 -11.33
N TRP A 268 -17.68 -13.52 -12.08
CA TRP A 268 -17.41 -14.25 -13.32
C TRP A 268 -16.90 -13.34 -14.46
N LYS A 269 -17.35 -12.07 -14.57
CA LYS A 269 -16.78 -11.11 -15.56
C LYS A 269 -15.34 -10.80 -15.25
N PHE A 270 -15.08 -10.52 -13.97
CA PHE A 270 -13.76 -10.22 -13.45
C PHE A 270 -12.81 -11.41 -13.65
N ASN A 271 -13.24 -12.62 -13.27
CA ASN A 271 -12.46 -13.84 -13.46
C ASN A 271 -12.20 -14.13 -14.94
N PHE A 272 -13.18 -13.92 -15.82
CA PHE A 272 -12.97 -14.06 -17.26
C PHE A 272 -11.90 -13.08 -17.77
N PHE A 273 -11.93 -11.83 -17.33
CA PHE A 273 -10.88 -10.86 -17.67
C PHE A 273 -9.50 -11.30 -17.14
N CYS A 274 -9.43 -11.75 -15.89
CA CYS A 274 -8.20 -12.30 -15.31
C CYS A 274 -7.66 -13.51 -16.09
N ASP A 275 -8.55 -14.40 -16.54
CA ASP A 275 -8.17 -15.56 -17.34
C ASP A 275 -7.64 -15.15 -18.71
N VAL A 276 -8.27 -14.16 -19.36
CA VAL A 276 -7.76 -13.58 -20.63
C VAL A 276 -6.38 -12.95 -20.40
N LEU A 277 -6.19 -12.18 -19.32
CA LEU A 277 -4.87 -11.63 -19.00
C LEU A 277 -3.82 -12.74 -18.84
N ARG A 278 -4.16 -13.79 -18.10
CA ARG A 278 -3.28 -14.95 -17.90
C ARG A 278 -2.92 -15.66 -19.21
N ILE A 279 -3.86 -15.76 -20.15
CA ILE A 279 -3.65 -16.47 -21.43
C ILE A 279 -2.73 -15.65 -22.36
N PHE A 280 -2.88 -14.34 -22.39
CA PHE A 280 -2.25 -13.50 -23.43
C PHE A 280 -1.11 -12.61 -22.95
N LEU A 281 -0.93 -12.39 -21.64
CA LEU A 281 0.26 -11.70 -21.11
C LEU A 281 1.34 -12.71 -20.79
N GLU A 282 2.59 -12.31 -20.99
CA GLU A 282 3.73 -13.05 -20.45
C GLU A 282 3.70 -13.03 -18.90
N PRO A 283 4.21 -14.06 -18.21
CA PRO A 283 4.17 -14.13 -16.75
C PRO A 283 4.82 -12.93 -16.05
N ASP A 284 5.90 -12.39 -16.62
CA ASP A 284 6.60 -11.23 -16.06
C ASP A 284 5.79 -9.93 -16.28
N ASP A 285 5.21 -9.72 -17.46
CA ASP A 285 4.32 -8.59 -17.73
C ASP A 285 3.10 -8.59 -16.79
N LEU A 286 2.51 -9.75 -16.55
CA LEU A 286 1.39 -9.88 -15.64
C LEU A 286 1.79 -9.58 -14.19
N LYS A 287 2.98 -10.03 -13.78
CA LYS A 287 3.54 -9.71 -12.46
C LYS A 287 3.76 -8.20 -12.30
N GLU A 288 4.31 -7.53 -13.30
CA GLU A 288 4.50 -6.08 -13.30
C GLU A 288 3.15 -5.33 -13.25
N LEU A 289 2.16 -5.78 -14.04
CA LEU A 289 0.82 -5.22 -14.03
C LEU A 289 0.16 -5.32 -12.64
N ILE A 290 0.21 -6.49 -12.01
CA ILE A 290 -0.35 -6.70 -10.67
C ILE A 290 0.40 -5.85 -9.63
N GLN A 291 1.72 -5.71 -9.76
CA GLN A 291 2.51 -4.85 -8.88
C GLN A 291 2.11 -3.37 -9.04
N ALA A 292 1.91 -2.90 -10.27
CA ALA A 292 1.48 -1.53 -10.55
C ALA A 292 0.06 -1.27 -10.05
N LEU A 293 -0.86 -2.23 -10.23
CA LEU A 293 -2.20 -2.20 -9.64
C LEU A 293 -2.15 -2.09 -8.11
N CYS A 294 -1.35 -2.94 -7.45
CA CYS A 294 -1.21 -2.90 -5.99
C CYS A 294 -0.66 -1.55 -5.50
N LYS A 295 0.32 -0.96 -6.20
CA LYS A 295 0.84 0.38 -5.88
C LYS A 295 -0.23 1.46 -6.04
N CYS A 296 -1.04 1.38 -7.10
CA CYS A 296 -2.16 2.30 -7.31
C CYS A 296 -3.18 2.23 -6.16
N LEU A 297 -3.59 1.01 -5.80
CA LEU A 297 -4.52 0.75 -4.71
C LEU A 297 -3.96 1.21 -3.36
N LEU A 298 -2.67 0.99 -3.10
CA LEU A 298 -2.00 1.47 -1.89
C LEU A 298 -2.01 3.00 -1.79
N ARG A 299 -1.71 3.71 -2.88
CA ARG A 299 -1.81 5.18 -2.91
C ARG A 299 -3.23 5.69 -2.62
N GLN A 300 -4.26 4.98 -3.09
CA GLN A 300 -5.65 5.32 -2.80
C GLN A 300 -6.02 5.03 -1.34
N PHE A 301 -5.56 3.90 -0.80
CA PHE A 301 -5.81 3.50 0.59
C PHE A 301 -5.16 4.47 1.58
N ASN A 302 -3.94 4.94 1.26
CA ASN A 302 -3.17 5.84 2.12
C ASN A 302 -3.66 7.29 2.13
N GLN A 303 -4.72 7.62 1.39
CA GLN A 303 -5.30 8.95 1.44
C GLN A 303 -6.00 9.18 2.78
N THR A 304 -5.93 10.43 3.25
CA THR A 304 -6.75 10.86 4.38
C THR A 304 -8.25 10.62 4.10
N PRO A 305 -8.97 9.90 4.98
CA PRO A 305 -10.41 9.76 4.91
C PRO A 305 -11.11 11.06 5.33
N ASP A 306 -12.12 11.45 4.57
CA ASP A 306 -12.96 12.63 4.76
C ASP A 306 -14.36 12.30 5.30
N SER A 307 -14.68 11.01 5.46
CA SER A 307 -15.94 10.48 5.97
C SER A 307 -15.72 9.26 6.87
N LEU A 308 -16.67 9.01 7.79
CA LEU A 308 -16.67 7.85 8.68
C LEU A 308 -16.85 6.52 7.97
N ASP A 309 -17.36 6.52 6.74
CA ASP A 309 -17.55 5.27 5.99
C ASP A 309 -16.29 4.79 5.27
N TYR A 310 -15.16 5.52 5.38
CA TYR A 310 -13.88 5.17 4.76
C TYR A 310 -14.00 4.72 3.29
N PRO A 311 -14.71 5.46 2.41
CA PRO A 311 -15.13 4.95 1.11
C PRO A 311 -13.96 4.53 0.21
N LYS A 312 -12.83 5.24 0.30
CA LYS A 312 -11.62 4.93 -0.48
C LYS A 312 -10.96 3.64 0.01
N GLN A 313 -10.84 3.46 1.32
CA GLN A 313 -10.23 2.28 1.93
C GLN A 313 -11.10 1.04 1.69
N THR A 314 -12.42 1.17 1.86
CA THR A 314 -13.38 0.10 1.58
C THR A 314 -13.33 -0.33 0.11
N ALA A 315 -13.39 0.61 -0.84
CA ALA A 315 -13.29 0.28 -2.27
C ALA A 315 -11.98 -0.43 -2.63
N VAL A 316 -10.87 -0.05 -1.98
CA VAL A 316 -9.57 -0.72 -2.17
C VAL A 316 -9.58 -2.14 -1.61
N LEU A 317 -10.08 -2.35 -0.39
CA LEU A 317 -10.16 -3.68 0.23
C LEU A 317 -11.09 -4.62 -0.55
N GLU A 318 -12.19 -4.11 -1.09
CA GLU A 318 -13.08 -4.84 -1.98
C GLU A 318 -12.36 -5.28 -3.27
N MET A 319 -11.68 -4.34 -3.95
CA MET A 319 -10.91 -4.65 -5.16
C MET A 319 -9.79 -5.66 -4.89
N LEU A 320 -9.04 -5.50 -3.80
CA LEU A 320 -8.00 -6.45 -3.40
C LEU A 320 -8.58 -7.82 -3.09
N SER A 321 -9.74 -7.87 -2.44
CA SER A 321 -10.46 -9.11 -2.18
C SER A 321 -10.94 -9.77 -3.46
N ASP A 322 -11.40 -9.00 -4.45
CA ASP A 322 -11.80 -9.53 -5.76
C ASP A 322 -10.62 -10.10 -6.54
N ILE A 323 -9.50 -9.39 -6.59
CA ILE A 323 -8.23 -9.88 -7.15
C ILE A 323 -7.83 -11.18 -6.44
N CYS A 324 -7.89 -11.19 -5.11
CA CYS A 324 -7.49 -12.32 -4.31
C CYS A 324 -8.49 -13.48 -4.33
N GLN A 325 -9.73 -13.32 -4.81
CA GLN A 325 -10.62 -14.46 -5.01
C GLN A 325 -10.19 -15.32 -6.20
N ASN A 326 -9.51 -14.74 -7.19
CA ASN A 326 -8.86 -15.49 -8.25
C ASN A 326 -7.55 -16.12 -7.74
N ASN A 327 -7.52 -17.46 -7.66
CA ASN A 327 -6.37 -18.20 -7.10
C ASN A 327 -5.04 -17.87 -7.79
N TYR A 328 -5.06 -17.70 -9.11
CA TYR A 328 -3.86 -17.42 -9.88
C TYR A 328 -3.32 -16.02 -9.58
N MET A 329 -4.19 -15.01 -9.62
CA MET A 329 -3.82 -13.62 -9.31
C MET A 329 -3.33 -13.47 -7.86
N ARG A 330 -4.03 -14.08 -6.90
CA ARG A 330 -3.65 -14.10 -5.48
C ARG A 330 -2.23 -14.64 -5.29
N ARG A 331 -1.89 -15.74 -5.96
CA ARG A 331 -0.56 -16.36 -5.85
C ARG A 331 0.53 -15.50 -6.47
N ILE A 332 0.27 -14.83 -7.60
CA ILE A 332 1.25 -13.87 -8.17
C ILE A 332 1.51 -12.75 -7.16
N LEU A 333 0.45 -12.19 -6.57
CA LEU A 333 0.52 -11.13 -5.57
C LEU A 333 1.34 -11.57 -4.33
N LEU A 334 1.09 -12.75 -3.78
CA LEU A 334 1.81 -13.31 -2.62
C LEU A 334 3.30 -13.53 -2.89
N LYS A 335 3.70 -13.80 -4.14
CA LYS A 335 5.10 -14.00 -4.54
C LYS A 335 5.86 -12.68 -4.76
N GLN A 336 5.19 -11.53 -4.75
CA GLN A 336 5.85 -10.23 -4.87
C GLN A 336 6.55 -9.88 -3.55
N GLN A 337 7.86 -9.59 -3.61
CA GLN A 337 8.69 -9.36 -2.41
C GLN A 337 8.13 -8.28 -1.47
N GLY A 338 7.55 -7.20 -2.01
CA GLY A 338 7.03 -6.07 -1.23
C GLY A 338 5.59 -6.22 -0.76
N PHE A 339 4.82 -7.19 -1.30
CA PHE A 339 3.38 -7.23 -1.05
C PHE A 339 3.07 -7.55 0.43
N LEU A 340 3.56 -8.68 0.94
CA LEU A 340 3.33 -9.07 2.34
C LEU A 340 4.21 -8.31 3.34
N LYS A 341 5.35 -7.78 2.90
CA LYS A 341 6.30 -7.06 3.76
C LYS A 341 5.98 -5.58 3.95
N ILE A 342 5.37 -4.95 2.96
CA ILE A 342 5.13 -3.50 2.92
C ILE A 342 3.64 -3.21 2.71
N SER A 343 3.05 -3.72 1.63
CA SER A 343 1.68 -3.34 1.25
C SER A 343 0.62 -3.86 2.21
N VAL A 344 0.67 -5.13 2.62
CA VAL A 344 -0.31 -5.69 3.56
C VAL A 344 -0.29 -4.98 4.91
N PRO A 345 0.86 -4.78 5.58
CA PRO A 345 0.91 -3.96 6.79
C PRO A 345 0.24 -2.58 6.62
N GLU A 346 0.54 -1.88 5.53
CA GLU A 346 -0.07 -0.58 5.22
C GLU A 346 -1.58 -0.65 4.97
N PHE A 347 -2.09 -1.72 4.34
CA PHE A 347 -3.53 -1.94 4.18
C PHE A 347 -4.24 -2.26 5.50
N MET A 348 -3.50 -2.69 6.52
CA MET A 348 -4.03 -2.93 7.86
C MET A 348 -4.01 -1.66 8.72
N ASP A 349 -3.27 -0.63 8.31
CA ASP A 349 -3.18 0.62 9.06
C ASP A 349 -4.49 1.42 9.02
N LEU A 350 -4.99 1.78 10.21
CA LEU A 350 -6.20 2.58 10.32
C LEU A 350 -5.86 4.05 10.12
N LYS A 351 -6.27 4.60 8.97
CA LYS A 351 -5.95 5.97 8.59
C LYS A 351 -6.69 6.99 9.46
N GLN A 352 -5.95 7.98 9.95
CA GLN A 352 -6.49 9.09 10.73
C GLN A 352 -7.39 9.95 9.84
N MET A 353 -8.62 10.19 10.30
CA MET A 353 -9.59 11.05 9.62
C MET A 353 -9.11 12.49 9.51
N ASP A 354 -9.55 13.18 8.45
CA ASP A 354 -9.35 14.62 8.31
C ASP A 354 -9.86 15.37 9.54
N THR A 355 -9.02 16.27 10.06
CA THR A 355 -9.33 17.02 11.28
C THR A 355 -10.58 17.90 11.11
N GLN A 356 -10.81 18.46 9.91
CA GLN A 356 -12.04 19.22 9.65
C GLN A 356 -13.27 18.32 9.64
N ALA A 357 -13.21 17.18 8.94
CA ALA A 357 -14.28 16.19 8.95
C ALA A 357 -14.61 15.72 10.38
N LEU A 358 -13.60 15.44 11.19
CA LEU A 358 -13.78 15.01 12.57
C LEU A 358 -14.46 16.09 13.45
N LYS A 359 -14.17 17.38 13.22
CA LYS A 359 -14.85 18.49 13.93
C LYS A 359 -16.34 18.59 13.60
N HIS A 360 -16.76 18.16 12.41
CA HIS A 360 -18.18 18.11 12.05
C HIS A 360 -18.91 16.92 12.69
N ILE A 361 -18.20 15.85 13.02
CA ILE A 361 -18.74 14.66 13.68
C ILE A 361 -18.78 14.86 15.19
N VAL A 362 -17.66 15.25 15.79
CA VAL A 362 -17.50 15.46 17.23
C VAL A 362 -17.63 16.95 17.53
N VAL A 363 -18.87 17.41 17.72
CA VAL A 363 -19.16 18.84 17.89
C VAL A 363 -18.66 19.37 19.24
N ARG A 364 -18.66 18.53 20.29
CA ARG A 364 -18.24 18.90 21.66
C ARG A 364 -17.52 17.73 22.34
N THR A 365 -16.40 18.01 22.99
CA THR A 365 -15.67 17.01 23.79
C THR A 365 -16.18 16.98 25.23
N TRP A 366 -16.15 15.80 25.86
CA TRP A 366 -16.44 15.63 27.28
C TRP A 366 -15.22 15.06 28.02
N TRP A 367 -14.77 15.73 29.09
CA TRP A 367 -13.56 15.37 29.84
C TRP A 367 -13.84 14.89 31.27
N GLY A 368 -15.13 14.81 31.67
CA GLY A 368 -15.52 14.57 33.06
C GLY A 368 -15.36 15.82 33.95
N PRO A 369 -16.02 15.86 35.12
CA PRO A 369 -15.80 16.92 36.09
C PRO A 369 -14.44 16.71 36.78
N THR A 370 -13.65 17.77 36.92
CA THR A 370 -12.34 17.74 37.62
C THR A 370 -12.49 17.59 39.14
N ASP A 371 -13.64 17.99 39.67
CA ASP A 371 -14.01 17.83 41.07
C ASP A 371 -15.10 16.75 41.17
N ASN A 372 -15.14 15.97 42.25
CA ASN A 372 -16.17 14.96 42.57
C ASN A 372 -17.60 15.53 42.78
N LYS A 373 -17.98 16.60 42.07
CA LYS A 373 -19.33 17.18 42.08
C LYS A 373 -20.27 16.31 41.25
N ALA A 374 -21.52 16.23 41.69
CA ALA A 374 -22.59 15.57 40.94
C ALA A 374 -22.79 16.25 39.58
N LEU A 375 -23.01 15.44 38.54
CA LEU A 375 -23.26 15.92 37.19
C LEU A 375 -24.60 16.66 37.13
N THR A 376 -24.64 17.79 36.42
CA THR A 376 -25.91 18.42 36.08
C THR A 376 -26.55 17.69 34.90
N ALA A 377 -27.87 17.81 34.72
CA ALA A 377 -28.56 17.20 33.57
C ALA A 377 -27.97 17.65 32.21
N VAL A 378 -27.49 18.89 32.13
CA VAL A 378 -26.81 19.42 30.93
C VAL A 378 -25.45 18.76 30.71
N ASP A 379 -24.74 18.40 31.77
CA ASP A 379 -23.45 17.70 31.68
C ASP A 379 -23.65 16.22 31.32
N GLU A 380 -24.74 15.60 31.79
CA GLU A 380 -25.15 14.26 31.35
C GLU A 380 -25.48 14.23 29.86
N GLU A 381 -26.25 15.19 29.35
CA GLU A 381 -26.58 15.28 27.92
C GLU A 381 -25.32 15.46 27.04
N LYS A 382 -24.38 16.30 27.48
CA LYS A 382 -23.09 16.48 26.80
C LYS A 382 -22.26 15.19 26.81
N ARG A 383 -22.18 14.51 27.96
CA ARG A 383 -21.49 13.22 28.09
C ARG A 383 -22.10 12.19 27.15
N ASP A 384 -23.43 12.06 27.16
CA ASP A 384 -24.13 11.03 26.40
C ASP A 384 -24.00 11.28 24.89
N SER A 385 -24.09 12.54 24.44
CA SER A 385 -23.82 12.92 23.05
C SER A 385 -22.38 12.59 22.63
N TYR A 386 -21.39 12.90 23.47
CA TYR A 386 -19.99 12.59 23.21
C TYR A 386 -19.74 11.07 23.13
N LEU A 387 -20.28 10.31 24.08
CA LEU A 387 -20.17 8.84 24.09
C LEU A 387 -20.85 8.21 22.87
N LEU A 388 -21.97 8.77 22.40
CA LEU A 388 -22.62 8.33 21.17
C LEU A 388 -21.75 8.57 19.94
N TRP A 389 -21.04 9.71 19.85
CA TRP A 389 -20.07 9.96 18.78
C TRP A 389 -18.89 8.99 18.85
N CYS A 390 -18.32 8.76 20.04
CA CYS A 390 -17.26 7.77 20.24
C CYS A 390 -17.70 6.37 19.82
N TRP A 391 -18.91 5.96 20.19
CA TRP A 391 -19.48 4.67 19.79
C TRP A 391 -19.65 4.59 18.27
N THR A 392 -20.15 5.66 17.62
CA THR A 392 -20.34 5.72 16.17
C THR A 392 -19.00 5.57 15.43
N ILE A 393 -17.97 6.30 15.86
CA ILE A 393 -16.62 6.21 15.29
C ILE A 393 -16.06 4.79 15.48
N THR A 394 -16.24 4.21 16.66
CA THR A 394 -15.76 2.86 16.97
C THR A 394 -16.46 1.82 16.10
N SER A 395 -17.78 1.92 15.93
CA SER A 395 -18.58 1.02 15.09
C SER A 395 -18.12 1.06 13.63
N LYS A 396 -17.90 2.26 13.10
CA LYS A 396 -17.46 2.45 11.70
C LYS A 396 -16.04 1.99 11.46
N THR A 397 -15.15 2.24 12.42
CA THR A 397 -13.79 1.69 12.41
C THR A 397 -13.81 0.16 12.40
N PHE A 398 -14.69 -0.46 13.21
CA PHE A 398 -14.85 -1.90 13.28
C PHE A 398 -15.39 -2.52 11.99
N GLU A 399 -16.30 -1.83 11.29
CA GLU A 399 -16.77 -2.24 9.95
C GLU A 399 -15.60 -2.36 8.95
N LEU A 400 -14.74 -1.34 8.88
CA LEU A 400 -13.55 -1.36 8.03
C LEU A 400 -12.59 -2.49 8.45
N GLN A 401 -12.39 -2.66 9.75
CA GLN A 401 -11.54 -3.72 10.27
C GLN A 401 -12.04 -5.12 9.88
N LYS A 402 -13.36 -5.35 9.88
CA LYS A 402 -13.93 -6.64 9.42
C LYS A 402 -13.67 -6.88 7.93
N GLN A 403 -13.58 -5.84 7.12
CA GLN A 403 -13.16 -5.97 5.71
C GLN A 403 -11.66 -6.30 5.61
N GLN A 404 -10.79 -5.67 6.41
CA GLN A 404 -9.37 -5.99 6.49
C GLN A 404 -9.12 -7.45 6.90
N GLU A 405 -9.82 -7.93 7.92
CA GLU A 405 -9.78 -9.32 8.39
C GLU A 405 -10.26 -10.31 7.30
N SER A 406 -11.35 -9.97 6.60
CA SER A 406 -11.87 -10.78 5.49
C SER A 406 -10.87 -10.88 4.34
N PHE A 407 -10.18 -9.79 4.03
CA PHE A 407 -9.10 -9.78 3.04
C PHE A 407 -7.92 -10.66 3.49
N LEU A 408 -7.45 -10.54 4.74
CA LEU A 408 -6.36 -11.38 5.27
C LEU A 408 -6.70 -12.87 5.22
N LYS A 409 -7.97 -13.26 5.49
CA LYS A 409 -8.41 -14.66 5.37
C LYS A 409 -8.21 -15.21 3.97
N LEU A 410 -8.42 -14.42 2.91
CA LEU A 410 -8.18 -14.87 1.53
C LEU A 410 -6.70 -15.24 1.32
N LEU A 411 -5.78 -14.48 1.92
CA LEU A 411 -4.34 -14.72 1.84
C LEU A 411 -3.90 -15.98 2.61
N LEU A 412 -4.71 -16.43 3.58
CA LEU A 412 -4.47 -17.60 4.41
C LEU A 412 -5.20 -18.86 3.93
N THR A 413 -5.58 -18.92 2.65
CA THR A 413 -6.25 -20.09 2.06
C THR A 413 -5.34 -21.32 1.99
N GLU A 414 -5.86 -22.51 2.33
CA GLU A 414 -5.17 -23.81 2.23
C GLU A 414 -5.62 -24.68 1.05
N PHE A 415 -6.79 -24.42 0.51
CA PHE A 415 -7.43 -25.29 -0.48
C PHE A 415 -7.04 -24.96 -1.91
N ASP A 416 -6.06 -24.08 -2.09
CA ASP A 416 -5.64 -23.58 -3.38
C ASP A 416 -4.28 -24.10 -3.82
N GLY A 417 -3.65 -25.04 -3.10
CA GLY A 417 -2.41 -25.73 -3.52
C GLY A 417 -2.69 -26.98 -4.36
N ASN A 418 -1.62 -27.61 -4.88
CA ASN A 418 -1.72 -28.92 -5.53
C ASN A 418 -0.70 -29.91 -4.95
N THR A 419 -0.97 -31.21 -5.06
CA THR A 419 -0.14 -32.29 -4.49
C THR A 419 1.17 -32.53 -5.24
N ILE A 420 1.40 -31.83 -6.35
CA ILE A 420 2.51 -32.12 -7.27
C ILE A 420 3.65 -31.13 -7.10
N ASN A 421 3.41 -29.80 -7.08
CA ASN A 421 4.48 -28.79 -7.04
C ASN A 421 4.06 -27.35 -6.63
N GLU A 422 2.83 -27.10 -6.18
CA GLU A 422 2.39 -25.74 -5.83
C GLU A 422 1.97 -25.62 -4.36
N ALA A 423 2.82 -24.96 -3.57
CA ALA A 423 2.50 -24.60 -2.19
C ALA A 423 1.24 -23.72 -2.12
N THR A 424 0.46 -23.90 -1.05
CA THR A 424 -0.78 -23.16 -0.79
C THR A 424 -0.50 -21.67 -0.57
N SER A 425 -1.54 -20.83 -0.68
CA SER A 425 -1.45 -19.41 -0.31
C SER A 425 -0.98 -19.23 1.14
N ARG A 426 -1.50 -20.05 2.06
CA ARG A 426 -1.09 -20.03 3.48
C ARG A 426 0.41 -20.32 3.66
N LEU A 427 0.97 -21.31 2.97
CA LEU A 427 2.40 -21.62 3.07
C LEU A 427 3.29 -20.46 2.59
N HIS A 428 2.92 -19.83 1.47
CA HIS A 428 3.62 -18.63 0.98
C HIS A 428 3.50 -17.46 1.96
N PHE A 429 2.30 -17.24 2.50
CA PHE A 429 2.07 -16.21 3.51
C PHE A 429 2.97 -16.41 4.73
N LEU A 430 2.99 -17.63 5.30
CA LEU A 430 3.79 -17.94 6.48
C LEU A 430 5.29 -17.75 6.22
N HIS A 431 5.79 -18.17 5.06
CA HIS A 431 7.19 -17.95 4.69
C HIS A 431 7.54 -16.46 4.63
N MET A 432 6.74 -15.67 3.92
CA MET A 432 6.96 -14.23 3.78
C MET A 432 6.75 -13.47 5.08
N PHE A 433 5.80 -13.89 5.92
CA PHE A 433 5.56 -13.32 7.24
C PHE A 433 6.75 -13.55 8.18
N ARG A 434 7.37 -14.74 8.13
CA ARG A 434 8.62 -15.00 8.85
C ARG A 434 9.75 -14.06 8.41
N LEU A 435 9.89 -13.82 7.10
CA LEU A 435 10.85 -12.84 6.60
C LEU A 435 10.50 -11.40 7.05
N PHE A 436 9.22 -11.04 7.09
CA PHE A 436 8.77 -9.76 7.65
C PHE A 436 9.19 -9.63 9.13
N LEU A 437 9.00 -10.66 9.95
CA LEU A 437 9.43 -10.66 11.35
C LEU A 437 10.95 -10.50 11.45
N LYS A 438 11.72 -11.21 10.63
CA LYS A 438 13.18 -11.07 10.56
C LYS A 438 13.59 -9.62 10.28
N ASP A 439 13.05 -9.03 9.22
CA ASP A 439 13.42 -7.69 8.79
C ASP A 439 13.10 -6.65 9.87
N ASN A 440 11.94 -6.77 10.54
CA ASN A 440 11.53 -5.83 11.59
C ASN A 440 12.19 -6.10 12.96
N HIS A 441 12.73 -7.29 13.20
CA HIS A 441 13.49 -7.61 14.41
C HIS A 441 14.96 -7.20 14.28
N VAL A 442 15.59 -7.50 13.13
CA VAL A 442 17.03 -7.27 12.88
C VAL A 442 17.36 -5.79 12.59
N SER A 443 16.40 -4.99 12.11
CA SER A 443 16.59 -3.54 11.97
C SER A 443 16.79 -2.82 13.31
N GLY A 444 16.55 -3.48 14.45
CA GLY A 444 16.95 -2.99 15.77
C GLY A 444 18.45 -3.19 16.09
N LEU A 445 19.19 -3.98 15.30
CA LEU A 445 20.53 -4.41 15.69
C LEU A 445 21.66 -4.13 14.69
N ASN A 446 21.51 -4.10 13.35
CA ASN A 446 22.68 -3.79 12.48
C ASN A 446 22.45 -3.54 10.95
N ASN A 447 21.23 -3.45 10.41
CA ASN A 447 21.04 -3.32 8.94
C ASN A 447 20.34 -2.01 8.53
N GLN A 448 21.11 -1.08 7.95
CA GLN A 448 20.68 0.30 7.60
C GLN A 448 19.82 0.41 6.31
N ASN A 449 19.58 -0.69 5.58
CA ASN A 449 19.03 -0.61 4.22
C ASN A 449 17.50 -0.71 4.12
N ILE A 450 16.79 -1.10 5.18
CA ILE A 450 15.32 -1.14 5.20
C ILE A 450 14.84 -0.54 6.53
N ALA A 451 14.19 0.61 6.45
CA ALA A 451 13.54 1.22 7.61
C ALA A 451 12.47 0.25 8.16
N PRO A 452 12.44 0.01 9.48
CA PRO A 452 11.45 -0.86 10.08
C PRO A 452 10.04 -0.31 9.83
N THR A 453 9.06 -1.21 9.79
CA THR A 453 7.65 -0.84 9.70
C THR A 453 7.31 0.05 10.90
N PRO A 454 6.65 1.20 10.70
CA PRO A 454 6.26 2.06 11.81
C PRO A 454 5.44 1.28 12.84
N LEU A 455 5.71 1.51 14.12
CA LEU A 455 5.06 0.78 15.21
C LEU A 455 3.52 0.79 15.13
N PRO A 456 2.83 1.92 14.84
CA PRO A 456 1.38 1.92 14.70
C PRO A 456 0.87 0.99 13.59
N VAL A 457 1.55 0.97 12.44
CA VAL A 457 1.22 0.11 11.29
C VAL A 457 1.41 -1.36 11.66
N ALA A 458 2.54 -1.68 12.30
CA ALA A 458 2.82 -3.05 12.75
C ALA A 458 1.77 -3.53 13.75
N LEU A 459 1.44 -2.73 14.77
CA LEU A 459 0.43 -3.08 15.77
C LEU A 459 -0.94 -3.33 15.15
N SER A 460 -1.36 -2.50 14.19
CA SER A 460 -2.63 -2.69 13.49
C SER A 460 -2.64 -4.00 12.68
N TYR A 461 -1.53 -4.31 11.99
CA TYR A 461 -1.37 -5.57 11.28
C TYR A 461 -1.46 -6.78 12.21
N PHE A 462 -0.72 -6.79 13.32
CA PHE A 462 -0.78 -7.89 14.29
C PHE A 462 -2.16 -8.04 14.90
N TYR A 463 -2.85 -6.93 15.19
CA TYR A 463 -4.19 -6.96 15.74
C TYR A 463 -5.20 -7.63 14.78
N CYS A 464 -5.22 -7.20 13.51
CA CYS A 464 -6.09 -7.81 12.49
C CYS A 464 -5.73 -9.30 12.27
N LEU A 465 -4.44 -9.62 12.19
CA LEU A 465 -3.98 -10.99 12.00
C LEU A 465 -4.37 -11.89 13.17
N MET A 466 -4.23 -11.43 14.41
CA MET A 466 -4.63 -12.18 15.60
C MET A 466 -6.13 -12.50 15.62
N ASN A 467 -6.98 -11.56 15.24
CA ASN A 467 -8.42 -11.81 15.15
C ASN A 467 -8.74 -12.86 14.09
N VAL A 468 -8.10 -12.78 12.92
CA VAL A 468 -8.24 -13.79 11.86
C VAL A 468 -7.79 -15.16 12.35
N LEU A 469 -6.66 -15.25 13.07
CA LEU A 469 -6.16 -16.50 13.65
C LEU A 469 -7.14 -17.09 14.66
N ILE A 470 -7.73 -16.27 15.54
CA ILE A 470 -8.76 -16.70 16.50
C ILE A 470 -10.01 -17.24 15.78
N GLU A 471 -10.43 -16.59 14.69
CA GLU A 471 -11.60 -17.03 13.91
C GLU A 471 -11.32 -18.35 13.18
N LEU A 472 -10.17 -18.47 12.51
CA LEU A 472 -9.74 -19.73 11.89
C LEU A 472 -9.62 -20.84 12.94
N TRP A 473 -9.07 -20.54 14.12
CA TRP A 473 -8.94 -21.51 15.21
C TRP A 473 -10.29 -22.13 15.61
N LYS A 474 -11.32 -21.29 15.73
CA LYS A 474 -12.69 -21.75 16.02
C LYS A 474 -13.27 -22.59 14.89
N GLU A 475 -12.96 -22.28 13.64
CA GLU A 475 -13.44 -23.02 12.47
C GLU A 475 -12.82 -24.42 12.37
N TYR A 476 -11.51 -24.54 12.64
CA TYR A 476 -10.79 -25.82 12.56
C TYR A 476 -10.93 -26.71 13.81
N MET A 477 -11.63 -26.25 14.86
CA MET A 477 -11.93 -27.01 16.08
C MET A 477 -10.69 -27.70 16.69
N TRP A 478 -9.53 -27.05 16.67
CA TRP A 478 -8.33 -27.61 17.26
C TRP A 478 -8.52 -27.83 18.77
N GLU A 479 -8.09 -28.99 19.29
CA GLU A 479 -7.94 -29.23 20.73
C GLU A 479 -7.03 -28.15 21.35
N THR A 480 -7.01 -28.04 22.68
CA THR A 480 -6.23 -27.04 23.44
C THR A 480 -4.88 -26.72 22.79
N PRO A 481 -4.54 -25.43 22.56
CA PRO A 481 -3.36 -25.06 21.80
C PRO A 481 -2.11 -25.68 22.39
N HIS A 482 -1.57 -26.66 21.67
CA HIS A 482 -0.30 -27.29 22.01
C HIS A 482 0.75 -26.81 21.02
N VAL A 483 1.58 -25.88 21.45
CA VAL A 483 2.84 -25.61 20.77
C VAL A 483 3.79 -26.72 21.18
N SER A 484 4.08 -27.64 20.24
CA SER A 484 5.02 -28.73 20.53
C SER A 484 6.33 -28.16 21.04
N LEU A 485 6.77 -28.63 22.20
CA LEU A 485 8.06 -28.22 22.76
C LEU A 485 9.20 -28.53 21.76
N THR A 486 9.04 -29.55 20.91
CA THR A 486 10.03 -29.93 19.90
C THR A 486 10.38 -28.77 18.96
N LEU A 487 9.45 -27.86 18.67
CA LEU A 487 9.68 -26.66 17.84
C LEU A 487 10.82 -25.76 18.37
N PHE A 488 11.11 -25.81 19.68
CA PHE A 488 12.18 -25.03 20.32
C PHE A 488 13.51 -25.80 20.41
N PHE A 489 13.52 -27.09 20.04
CA PHE A 489 14.68 -27.97 20.13
C PHE A 489 15.17 -28.50 18.78
N ASP A 490 14.28 -28.90 17.87
CA ASP A 490 14.60 -29.71 16.69
C ASP A 490 15.08 -28.90 15.47
N GLY A 491 14.93 -27.57 15.49
CA GLY A 491 15.33 -26.71 14.37
C GLY A 491 14.40 -26.74 13.17
N SER A 492 13.19 -27.32 13.31
CA SER A 492 12.14 -27.27 12.28
C SER A 492 11.64 -25.85 11.96
N VAL A 493 11.87 -24.90 12.88
CA VAL A 493 11.61 -23.48 12.70
C VAL A 493 12.86 -22.68 13.02
N ASP A 494 13.35 -21.92 12.04
CA ASP A 494 14.44 -20.95 12.20
C ASP A 494 13.88 -19.62 12.72
N TYR A 495 14.44 -19.13 13.83
CA TYR A 495 14.09 -17.87 14.48
C TYR A 495 15.10 -16.75 14.20
N PHE A 496 15.82 -16.83 13.09
CA PHE A 496 16.59 -15.74 12.49
C PHE A 496 17.48 -14.99 13.50
N SER A 497 18.34 -15.75 14.20
CA SER A 497 19.33 -15.29 15.20
C SER A 497 18.93 -15.35 16.67
N LEU A 498 17.70 -15.75 17.03
CA LEU A 498 17.42 -16.15 18.41
C LEU A 498 17.98 -17.55 18.65
N ASP A 499 18.88 -17.69 19.63
CA ASP A 499 19.41 -18.99 20.00
C ASP A 499 18.26 -19.87 20.49
N ARG A 500 17.96 -20.92 19.71
CA ARG A 500 17.01 -21.96 20.13
C ARG A 500 17.53 -22.62 21.41
N LEU A 501 16.62 -23.05 22.29
CA LEU A 501 16.98 -23.72 23.54
C LEU A 501 17.88 -24.94 23.27
N GLY A 502 17.64 -25.71 22.20
CA GLY A 502 18.53 -26.81 21.80
C GLY A 502 19.94 -26.37 21.39
N GLY A 503 20.09 -25.18 20.80
CA GLY A 503 21.37 -24.59 20.41
C GLY A 503 22.15 -24.06 21.62
N VAL A 504 21.48 -23.31 22.51
CA VAL A 504 22.05 -22.87 23.79
C VAL A 504 22.46 -24.08 24.63
N LEU A 505 21.60 -25.09 24.75
CA LEU A 505 21.88 -26.29 25.54
C LEU A 505 23.08 -27.04 24.96
N SER A 506 23.17 -27.19 23.63
CA SER A 506 24.33 -27.79 22.97
C SER A 506 25.60 -26.98 23.23
N HIS A 507 25.53 -25.65 23.16
CA HIS A 507 26.65 -24.77 23.47
C HIS A 507 27.09 -24.87 24.93
N LEU A 508 26.16 -24.81 25.89
CA LEU A 508 26.45 -24.93 27.32
C LEU A 508 27.04 -26.29 27.68
N ILE A 509 26.50 -27.39 27.12
CA ILE A 509 27.05 -28.74 27.32
C ILE A 509 28.48 -28.84 26.76
N THR A 510 28.74 -28.20 25.62
CA THR A 510 30.08 -28.20 25.00
C THR A 510 31.06 -27.35 25.80
N THR A 511 30.67 -26.13 26.17
CA THR A 511 31.51 -25.15 26.87
C THR A 511 31.80 -25.54 28.33
N PHE A 512 30.83 -26.13 29.04
CA PHE A 512 30.95 -26.51 30.45
C PHE A 512 31.07 -28.02 30.67
N ARG A 513 31.53 -28.78 29.67
CA ARG A 513 31.56 -30.25 29.71
C ARG A 513 32.34 -30.82 30.90
N ALA A 514 33.53 -30.29 31.18
CA ALA A 514 34.39 -30.79 32.26
C ALA A 514 33.80 -30.56 33.67
N PRO A 515 33.30 -29.35 34.01
CA PRO A 515 32.53 -29.15 35.25
C PRO A 515 31.30 -30.05 35.37
N LEU A 516 30.55 -30.23 34.27
CA LEU A 516 29.35 -31.08 34.26
C LEU A 516 29.69 -32.55 34.50
N ILE A 517 30.82 -33.05 33.97
CA ILE A 517 31.31 -34.40 34.26
C ILE A 517 31.64 -34.55 35.75
N GLY A 518 32.25 -33.53 36.37
CA GLY A 518 32.58 -33.55 37.79
C GLY A 518 31.37 -33.67 38.71
N GLU A 519 30.27 -32.99 38.39
CA GLU A 519 29.05 -32.97 39.20
C GLU A 519 28.05 -34.09 38.87
N LEU A 520 27.92 -34.48 37.60
CA LEU A 520 26.88 -35.42 37.13
C LEU A 520 27.42 -36.81 36.79
N GLY A 521 28.73 -36.95 36.64
CA GLY A 521 29.39 -38.17 36.17
C GLY A 521 29.38 -38.33 34.65
N GLU A 522 30.39 -39.02 34.10
CA GLU A 522 30.62 -39.16 32.64
C GLU A 522 29.47 -39.82 31.88
N ASN A 523 28.67 -40.66 32.56
CA ASN A 523 27.61 -41.45 31.95
C ASN A 523 26.23 -40.77 32.02
N HIS A 524 26.15 -39.53 32.51
CA HIS A 524 24.88 -38.83 32.67
C HIS A 524 24.22 -38.59 31.31
N ARG A 525 22.90 -38.85 31.23
CA ARG A 525 22.08 -38.83 30.00
C ARG A 525 22.26 -37.58 29.13
N ILE A 526 22.42 -36.41 29.76
CA ILE A 526 22.60 -35.11 29.10
C ILE A 526 23.95 -35.00 28.34
N LEU A 527 24.97 -35.78 28.73
CA LEU A 527 26.31 -35.75 28.14
C LEU A 527 26.51 -36.82 27.05
N THR A 528 25.62 -37.83 27.02
CA THR A 528 25.76 -39.07 26.25
C THR A 528 24.66 -39.25 25.20
N GLU A 529 23.43 -38.79 25.43
CA GLU A 529 22.36 -38.84 24.43
C GLU A 529 22.36 -37.56 23.57
N PRO A 530 22.26 -37.68 22.23
CA PRO A 530 21.96 -36.53 21.39
C PRO A 530 20.59 -35.95 21.77
N PRO A 531 20.34 -34.64 21.57
CA PRO A 531 19.03 -34.06 21.82
C PRO A 531 17.96 -34.86 21.08
N PRO A 532 16.76 -35.05 21.67
CA PRO A 532 15.74 -35.94 21.14
C PRO A 532 15.46 -35.61 19.67
N GLN A 533 15.76 -36.57 18.79
CA GLN A 533 15.44 -36.45 17.37
C GLN A 533 13.93 -36.70 17.18
N PRO A 534 13.28 -35.97 16.25
CA PRO A 534 11.86 -36.14 16.03
C PRO A 534 11.54 -37.58 15.60
N PRO A 535 10.33 -38.09 15.89
CA PRO A 535 9.84 -39.28 15.21
C PRO A 535 9.89 -39.04 13.70
N ILE A 536 10.38 -40.02 12.96
CA ILE A 536 10.43 -39.98 11.49
C ILE A 536 9.00 -39.66 11.00
N GLN A 537 8.81 -38.47 10.43
CA GLN A 537 7.57 -38.17 9.73
C GLN A 537 7.37 -39.25 8.66
N PRO A 538 6.16 -39.83 8.51
CA PRO A 538 5.89 -40.67 7.36
C PRO A 538 6.29 -39.91 6.09
N GLN A 539 7.05 -40.54 5.19
CA GLN A 539 7.53 -39.93 3.96
C GLN A 539 6.34 -39.30 3.21
N GLY A 540 6.20 -37.99 3.35
CA GLY A 540 5.03 -37.25 2.90
C GLY A 540 5.40 -35.78 2.79
N LEU A 541 5.96 -35.42 1.63
CA LEU A 541 6.19 -34.07 1.12
C LEU A 541 7.14 -33.17 1.92
N GLN A 542 8.43 -33.29 1.64
CA GLN A 542 9.28 -32.10 1.60
C GLN A 542 8.82 -31.23 0.42
N ILE A 543 7.92 -30.29 0.66
CA ILE A 543 7.64 -29.23 -0.32
C ILE A 543 8.80 -28.24 -0.23
N GLN A 544 9.77 -28.38 -1.12
CA GLN A 544 10.66 -27.25 -1.44
C GLN A 544 9.76 -26.11 -1.92
N VAL A 545 9.64 -25.06 -1.11
CA VAL A 545 9.19 -23.76 -1.62
C VAL A 545 10.31 -23.28 -2.52
N THR A 546 10.24 -23.65 -3.81
CA THR A 546 11.16 -23.16 -4.84
C THR A 546 10.93 -21.66 -5.00
N THR A 547 11.62 -20.87 -4.18
CA THR A 547 11.85 -19.47 -4.45
C THR A 547 12.89 -19.43 -5.58
N GLY A 548 12.56 -18.80 -6.71
CA GLY A 548 13.50 -18.56 -7.81
C GLY A 548 14.59 -17.55 -7.43
N VAL A 549 15.30 -17.78 -6.33
CA VAL A 549 16.41 -16.97 -5.82
C VAL A 549 17.51 -17.91 -5.36
N ASP A 550 18.06 -18.69 -6.28
CA ASP A 550 19.42 -19.19 -6.13
C ASP A 550 20.36 -18.05 -6.54
N GLY A 551 20.94 -17.40 -5.54
CA GLY A 551 21.92 -16.35 -5.71
C GLY A 551 22.85 -16.32 -4.50
N GLY A 552 23.88 -17.16 -4.53
CA GLY A 552 24.92 -17.16 -3.50
C GLY A 552 25.71 -18.47 -3.40
N SER A 553 26.22 -18.99 -4.51
CA SER A 553 27.30 -19.98 -4.44
C SER A 553 28.55 -19.29 -3.88
N GLY A 554 28.88 -19.59 -2.63
CA GLY A 554 30.22 -19.39 -2.11
C GLY A 554 31.19 -20.21 -2.95
N VAL A 555 32.20 -19.54 -3.50
CA VAL A 555 33.37 -20.19 -4.10
C VAL A 555 34.48 -20.12 -3.06
N ALA A 556 35.13 -21.27 -2.87
CA ALA A 556 36.36 -21.45 -2.11
C ALA A 556 37.52 -20.59 -2.64
#